data_AF-A0A930PA94-F1
#
_entry.id   AF-A0A930PA94-F1
#
_cell.length_a   1.000
_cell.length_b   1.000
_cell.length_c   1.000
_cell.angle_alpha   90.00
_cell.angle_beta   90.00
_cell.angle_gamma   90.00
#
_symmetry.space_group_name_H-M   'P 1'
#
loop_
_entity.id
_entity.type
_entity.pdbx_description
1 polymer ?
#
loop_
_entity_poly.entity_id
_entity_poly.type
_entity_poly.pdbx_seq_one_letter_code
_entity_poly.pdbx_strand_id
1 'polypeptide(L)' 'LNINELKRIMGFPDNYILVGTQTEQKKYIGNAVEVNMSRVLCESLCAALISKAIAI' A
#
# COMPACT_ATOMS: atom_id res chain seq x y z
N LEU A 1 10.63 -8.39 -14.64
CA LEU A 1 9.29 -8.32 -14.06
C LEU A 1 8.43 -7.36 -14.88
N ASN A 2 7.25 -7.82 -15.28
CA ASN A 2 6.22 -6.99 -15.90
C ASN A 2 5.49 -6.15 -14.82
N ILE A 3 4.69 -5.18 -15.26
CA ILE A 3 4.01 -4.24 -14.36
C ILE A 3 3.01 -4.93 -13.43
N ASN A 4 2.30 -5.95 -13.91
CA ASN A 4 1.32 -6.68 -13.11
C ASN A 4 1.99 -7.50 -11.99
N GLU A 5 3.14 -8.11 -12.26
CA GLU A 5 3.95 -8.79 -11.24
C GLU A 5 4.43 -7.81 -10.17
N LEU A 6 4.96 -6.65 -10.57
CA LEU A 6 5.43 -5.62 -9.65
C LEU A 6 4.28 -5.08 -8.79
N LYS A 7 3.10 -4.84 -9.37
CA LYS A 7 1.90 -4.47 -8.63
C LYS A 7 1.54 -5.48 -7.55
N ARG A 8 1.51 -6.78 -7.90
CA ARG A 8 1.18 -7.86 -6.96
C ARG A 8 2.19 -7.97 -5.82
N ILE A 9 3.49 -7.86 -6.13
CA ILE A 9 4.56 -7.87 -5.11
C ILE A 9 4.36 -6.72 -4.10
N MET A 10 3.99 -5.54 -4.58
CA MET A 10 3.75 -4.36 -3.75
C MET A 10 2.36 -4.35 -3.08
N GLY A 11 1.57 -5.41 -3.23
CA GLY A 11 0.25 -5.54 -2.61
C GLY A 11 -0.85 -4.70 -3.26
N PHE A 12 -0.63 -4.16 -4.46
CA PHE A 12 -1.68 -3.42 -5.17
C PHE A 12 -2.84 -4.35 -5.55
N PRO A 13 -4.10 -3.89 -5.42
CA PRO A 13 -5.26 -4.61 -5.93
C PRO A 13 -5.16 -4.88 -7.44
N ASP A 14 -5.73 -6.00 -7.90
CA ASP A 14 -5.71 -6.36 -9.33
C ASP A 14 -6.39 -5.28 -10.19
N ASN A 15 -7.47 -4.66 -9.69
CA ASN A 15 -8.21 -3.58 -10.36
C ASN A 15 -7.56 -2.19 -10.23
N TYR A 16 -6.38 -2.05 -9.61
CA TYR A 16 -5.71 -0.77 -9.47
C TYR A 16 -5.09 -0.31 -10.81
N ILE A 17 -5.48 0.85 -11.32
CA ILE A 17 -5.03 1.33 -12.63
C ILE A 17 -3.90 2.35 -12.46
N LEU A 18 -2.76 2.07 -13.09
CA LEU A 18 -1.65 3.02 -13.23
C LEU A 18 -1.67 3.61 -14.64
N VAL A 19 -1.80 4.93 -14.74
CA VAL A 19 -1.83 5.67 -16.01
C VAL A 19 -0.44 6.23 -16.28
N GLY A 20 0.01 6.16 -17.54
CA GLY A 20 1.32 6.68 -17.98
C GLY A 20 2.12 5.63 -18.76
N THR A 21 3.33 6.02 -19.17
CA THR A 21 4.26 5.13 -19.86
C THR A 21 4.73 3.98 -18.95
N GLN A 22 5.24 2.89 -19.53
CA GLN A 22 5.75 1.77 -18.73
C GLN A 22 6.85 2.18 -17.74
N THR A 23 7.70 3.13 -18.13
CA THR A 23 8.77 3.67 -17.27
C THR A 23 8.19 4.42 -16.08
N GLU A 24 7.18 5.26 -16.30
CA GLU A 24 6.49 5.98 -15.23
C GLU A 24 5.77 5.04 -14.28
N GLN A 25 5.06 4.04 -14.81
CA GLN A 25 4.37 3.05 -13.97
C GLN A 25 5.35 2.28 -13.07
N LYS A 26 6.51 1.86 -13.59
CA LYS A 26 7.55 1.22 -12.77
C LYS A 26 8.10 2.15 -11.70
N LYS A 27 8.29 3.45 -12.02
CA LYS A 27 8.69 4.47 -11.04
C LYS A 27 7.64 4.64 -9.95
N TYR A 28 6.35 4.68 -10.30
CA TYR A 28 5.26 4.80 -9.33
C TYR A 28 5.20 3.60 -8.39
N ILE A 29 5.32 2.38 -8.94
CA ILE A 29 5.32 1.16 -8.12
C ILE A 29 6.54 1.13 -7.20
N GLY A 30 7.74 1.43 -7.71
CA GLY A 30 8.98 1.39 -6.92
C GLY A 30 9.08 2.47 -5.84
N ASN A 31 8.40 3.61 -6.01
CA ASN A 31 8.36 4.68 -5.03
C ASN A 31 7.21 4.57 -4.02
N ALA A 32 6.24 3.68 -4.27
CA ALA A 32 5.12 3.47 -3.36
C ALA A 32 5.56 2.67 -2.13
N VAL A 33 4.82 2.82 -1.03
CA VAL A 33 4.90 1.91 0.11
C VAL A 33 4.11 0.64 -0.21
N GLU A 34 4.60 -0.52 0.22
CA GLU A 34 3.88 -1.78 0.09
C GLU A 34 2.54 -1.71 0.86
N VAL A 35 1.46 -2.11 0.20
CA VAL A 35 0.09 -1.83 0.64
C VAL A 35 -0.25 -2.51 1.97
N ASN A 36 0.22 -3.75 2.19
CA ASN A 36 -0.05 -4.46 3.44
C ASN A 36 0.66 -3.81 4.62
N MET A 37 1.89 -3.33 4.45
CA MET A 37 2.63 -2.60 5.49
C MET A 37 1.89 -1.33 5.89
N SER A 38 1.37 -0.55 4.93
CA SER A 38 0.53 0.61 5.24
C SER A 38 -0.74 0.20 6.01
N ARG A 39 -1.41 -0.87 5.59
CA ARG A 39 -2.63 -1.37 6.25
C ARG A 39 -2.38 -1.76 7.71
N VAL A 40 -1.37 -2.60 7.98
CA VAL A 40 -1.11 -3.10 9.34
C VAL A 40 -0.64 -1.98 10.28
N LEU A 41 0.10 -0.99 9.76
CA LEU A 41 0.47 0.19 10.54
C LEU A 41 -0.76 1.00 10.94
N CYS A 42 -1.68 1.25 10.01
CA CYS A 42 -2.93 1.94 10.30
C CYS A 42 -3.81 1.16 11.30
N GLU A 43 -3.96 -0.15 11.13
CA GLU A 43 -4.72 -1.01 12.07
C GLU A 43 -4.12 -0.95 13.48
N SER A 44 -2.80 -1.08 13.59
CA SER A 44 -2.09 -1.03 14.86
C SER A 44 -2.23 0.34 15.54
N LEU A 45 -2.11 1.42 14.76
CA LEU A 45 -2.28 2.79 15.26
C LEU A 45 -3.71 3.01 15.74
N CYS A 46 -4.72 2.61 14.96
CA CYS A 46 -6.13 2.72 15.36
C CYS A 46 -6.41 1.95 16.65
N ALA A 47 -5.93 0.71 16.78
CA ALA A 47 -6.08 -0.08 18.00
C ALA A 47 -5.45 0.61 19.21
N ALA A 48 -4.24 1.19 19.05
CA ALA A 48 -3.57 1.93 20.10
C ALA A 48 -4.34 3.19 20.51
N LEU A 49 -4.90 3.92 19.55
CA LEU A 49 -5.70 5.13 19.81
C LEU A 49 -7.02 4.79 20.54
N ILE A 50 -7.72 3.75 20.12
CA ILE A 50 -8.97 3.29 20.74
C ILE A 50 -8.71 2.82 22.18
N SER A 51 -7.67 2.01 22.38
CA SER A 51 -7.27 1.53 23.71
C SER A 51 -7.01 2.68 24.68
N LYS A 52 -6.32 3.74 24.22
CA LYS A 52 -6.09 4.95 25.04
C LYS A 52 -7.37 5.74 25.31
N ALA A 53 -8.30 5.80 24.35
CA ALA A 53 -9.55 6.55 24.51
C ALA A 53 -10.53 5.90 25.51
N ILE A 54 -10.54 4.57 25.60
CA ILE A 54 -11.38 3.82 26.55
C ILE A 54 -10.79 3.84 27.98
N ALA A 55 -9.49 4.10 28.12
CA ALA A 55 -8.80 4.17 29.40
C ALA A 55 -8.96 5.51 30.14
N ILE A 56 -9.80 6.42 29.65
CA ILE A 56 -10.18 7.72 30.26
C ILE A 56 -11.61 7.61 30.80
#